data_AF-A0A377JYN3-F1
#
_entry.id   AF-A0A377JYN3-F1
#
_cell.length_a   1.000
_cell.length_b   1.000
_cell.length_c   1.000
_cell.angle_alpha   90.00
_cell.angle_beta   90.00
_cell.angle_gamma   90.00
#
_symmetry.space_group_name_H-M   'P 1'
#
loop_
_entity.id
_entity.type
_entity.pdbx_description
1 polymer ?
#
loop_
_entity_poly.entity_id
_entity_poly.type
_entity_poly.pdbx_seq_one_letter_code
_entity_poly.pdbx_strand_id
1 'polypeptide(L)' 'MQIVMFDRQSIFIHGMKISLQHRIPGVSIQGASQADELWQKLESYPEALVMLDGDQDGEFCYWLLQKNRGAIS' A
#
# COMPACT_ATOMS: atom_id res chain seq x y z
N MET A 1 4.15 2.82 -13.02
CA MET A 1 3.60 1.79 -12.11
C MET A 1 3.14 2.47 -10.83
N GLN A 2 1.95 2.16 -10.32
CA GLN A 2 1.44 2.70 -9.05
C GLN A 2 1.65 1.70 -7.91
N ILE A 3 2.19 2.18 -6.79
CA ILE A 3 2.31 1.40 -5.55
C ILE A 3 1.54 2.12 -4.46
N VAL A 4 0.70 1.39 -3.74
CA VAL A 4 0.12 1.85 -2.48
C VAL A 4 0.80 1.10 -1.35
N MET A 5 1.57 1.82 -0.54
CA MET A 5 2.31 1.28 0.59
C MET A 5 1.56 1.53 1.88
N PHE A 6 1.44 0.51 2.72
CA PHE A 6 0.84 0.63 4.04
C PHE A 6 1.80 0.18 5.13
N ASP A 7 2.00 1.08 6.10
CA ASP A 7 2.78 0.87 7.31
C ASP A 7 2.29 1.86 8.37
N ARG A 8 2.11 1.40 9.62
CA ARG A 8 1.68 2.28 10.72
C ARG A 8 2.68 3.39 11.02
N GLN A 9 3.95 3.20 10.68
CA GLN A 9 5.01 4.19 10.87
C GLN A 9 5.31 4.91 9.55
N SER A 10 4.91 6.17 9.48
CA SER A 10 5.09 7.02 8.28
C SER A 10 6.55 7.20 7.86
N ILE A 11 7.51 7.00 8.78
CA ILE A 11 8.95 7.07 8.48
C ILE A 11 9.40 5.99 7.49
N PHE A 12 8.88 4.77 7.61
CA PHE A 12 9.24 3.68 6.70
C PHE A 12 8.64 3.91 5.32
N ILE A 13 7.38 4.35 5.25
CA ILE A 13 6.75 4.79 4.00
C ILE A 13 7.59 5.85 3.30
N HIS A 14 8.01 6.87 4.05
CA HIS A 14 8.79 7.97 3.48
C HIS A 14 10.16 7.49 2.96
N GLY A 15 10.89 6.73 3.77
CA GLY A 15 12.19 6.18 3.40
C GLY A 15 12.10 5.26 2.18
N MET A 16 11.08 4.41 2.13
CA MET A 16 10.84 3.51 1.00
C MET A 16 10.42 4.28 -0.26
N LYS A 17 9.60 5.31 -0.13
CA LYS A 17 9.22 6.17 -1.27
C LYS A 17 10.46 6.77 -1.93
N ILE A 18 11.34 7.41 -1.16
CA ILE A 18 12.58 8.00 -1.68
C ILE A 18 13.46 6.91 -2.33
N SER A 19 13.66 5.80 -1.63
CA SER A 19 14.58 4.74 -2.06
C SER A 19 14.09 4.02 -3.32
N LEU A 20 12.80 3.70 -3.41
CA LEU A 20 12.21 3.01 -4.55
C LEU A 20 12.09 3.91 -5.77
N GLN A 21 11.70 5.18 -5.58
CA GLN A 21 11.64 6.14 -6.70
C GLN A 21 13.02 6.39 -7.31
N HIS A 22 14.08 6.34 -6.51
CA HIS A 22 15.45 6.44 -7.00
C HIS A 22 15.88 5.20 -7.82
N ARG A 23 15.44 4.00 -7.42
CA ARG A 23 15.87 2.74 -8.05
C ARG A 23 14.99 2.31 -9.22
N ILE A 24 13.72 2.72 -9.25
CA ILE A 24 12.73 2.33 -10.25
C ILE A 24 12.13 3.60 -10.87
N PRO A 25 12.73 4.13 -11.95
CA PRO A 25 12.20 5.31 -12.62
C PRO A 25 10.76 5.10 -13.09
N GLY A 26 9.89 6.10 -12.87
CA GLY A 26 8.48 6.04 -13.28
C GLY A 26 7.56 5.26 -12.33
N VAL A 27 8.07 4.81 -11.18
CA VAL A 27 7.20 4.37 -10.08
C VAL A 27 6.60 5.58 -9.35
N SER A 28 5.30 5.54 -9.12
CA SER A 28 4.60 6.50 -8.27
C SER A 28 4.11 5.76 -7.03
N ILE A 29 4.46 6.29 -5.86
CA ILE A 29 4.25 5.64 -4.58
C ILE A 29 3.36 6.52 -3.72
N GLN A 30 2.22 5.97 -3.34
CA GLN A 30 1.30 6.50 -2.36
C GLN A 30 1.53 5.78 -1.04
N GLY A 31 1.57 6.51 0.05
CA GLY A 31 1.66 5.94 1.38
C GLY A 31 0.36 6.08 2.14
N ALA A 32 0.03 5.10 2.98
CA ALA A 32 -1.05 5.18 3.96
C ALA A 32 -0.58 4.64 5.31
N SER A 33 -0.92 5.35 6.39
CA SER A 33 -0.63 4.86 7.76
C SER A 33 -1.87 4.43 8.53
N GLN A 34 -3.04 4.69 7.97
CA GLN A 34 -4.34 4.35 8.52
C GLN A 34 -5.15 3.54 7.51
N ALA A 35 -6.01 2.65 8.01
CA ALA A 35 -6.81 1.77 7.15
C ALA A 35 -7.73 2.55 6.21
N ASP A 36 -8.35 3.63 6.68
CA ASP A 36 -9.25 4.45 5.85
C ASP A 36 -8.51 5.15 4.72
N GLU A 37 -7.31 5.69 5.01
CA GLU A 37 -6.44 6.29 4.01
C GLU A 37 -6.00 5.25 2.95
N LEU A 38 -5.73 4.02 3.39
CA LEU A 38 -5.40 2.91 2.51
C LEU A 38 -6.57 2.60 1.56
N TRP A 39 -7.79 2.47 2.09
CA TRP A 39 -8.97 2.20 1.26
C TRP A 39 -9.23 3.31 0.24
N GLN A 40 -9.17 4.57 0.66
CA GLN A 40 -9.34 5.71 -0.24
C GLN A 40 -8.34 5.67 -1.40
N LYS A 41 -7.08 5.28 -1.13
CA LYS A 41 -6.05 5.16 -2.17
C LYS A 41 -6.29 3.94 -3.07
N LEU A 42 -6.71 2.80 -2.53
CA LEU A 42 -7.03 1.62 -3.34
C LEU A 42 -8.21 1.88 -4.28
N GLU A 43 -9.23 2.61 -3.83
CA GLU A 43 -10.35 3.05 -4.67
C GLU A 43 -9.90 4.03 -5.78
N SER A 44 -8.96 4.92 -5.45
CA SER A 44 -8.40 5.88 -6.40
C SER A 44 -7.42 5.25 -7.40
N TYR A 45 -6.79 4.14 -7.03
CA TYR A 45 -5.76 3.45 -7.80
C TYR A 45 -6.03 1.93 -7.82
N PRO A 46 -7.07 1.47 -8.54
CA PRO A 46 -7.52 0.07 -8.49
C PRO A 46 -6.46 -0.94 -8.99
N GLU A 47 -5.60 -0.51 -9.92
CA GLU A 47 -4.50 -1.33 -10.48
C GLU A 47 -3.18 -1.17 -9.71
N ALA A 48 -3.20 -0.56 -8.53
CA ALA A 48 -1.98 -0.37 -7.75
C ALA A 48 -1.45 -1.67 -7.16
N LEU A 49 -0.13 -1.83 -7.19
CA LEU A 49 0.54 -2.84 -6.39
C LEU A 49 0.48 -2.44 -4.92
N VAL A 50 -0.09 -3.29 -4.08
CA VAL A 50 -0.14 -3.04 -2.64
C VAL A 50 1.12 -3.60 -1.98
N MET A 51 1.84 -2.76 -1.24
CA MET A 51 3.00 -3.16 -0.44
C MET A 51 2.66 -3.02 1.04
N LEU A 52 2.60 -4.14 1.75
CA LEU A 52 2.26 -4.22 3.16
C LEU A 52 3.54 -4.48 3.97
N ASP A 53 3.70 -3.79 5.09
CA ASP A 53 4.71 -4.17 6.08
C ASP A 53 4.36 -5.53 6.71
N GLY A 54 5.35 -6.44 6.76
CA GLY A 54 5.18 -7.82 7.20
C GLY A 54 5.17 -8.00 8.72
N ASP A 55 5.60 -6.99 9.47
CA ASP A 55 5.45 -6.94 10.93
C ASP A 55 4.10 -6.32 11.33
N GLN A 56 3.27 -5.94 10.36
CA GLN A 56 1.89 -5.57 10.64
C GLN A 56 1.11 -6.77 11.18
N ASP A 57 0.06 -6.44 11.93
CA ASP A 57 -0.89 -7.41 12.45
C ASP A 57 -1.38 -8.35 11.33
N GLY A 58 -1.02 -9.62 11.42
CA GLY A 58 -1.30 -10.62 10.38
C GLY A 58 -2.80 -10.76 10.08
N GLU A 59 -3.66 -10.53 11.07
CA GLU A 59 -5.11 -10.49 10.89
C GLU A 59 -5.53 -9.33 9.96
N PHE A 60 -4.89 -8.15 10.11
CA PHE A 60 -5.17 -7.00 9.25
C PHE A 60 -4.75 -7.26 7.80
N CYS A 61 -3.53 -7.79 7.58
CA CYS A 61 -3.05 -8.14 6.25
C CYS A 61 -3.95 -9.18 5.59
N TYR A 62 -4.37 -10.20 6.35
CA TYR A 62 -5.27 -11.24 5.87
C TYR A 62 -6.66 -10.69 5.52
N TRP A 63 -7.24 -9.88 6.39
CA TRP A 63 -8.51 -9.19 6.14
C TRP A 63 -8.46 -8.33 4.87
N LEU A 64 -7.37 -7.59 4.66
CA LEU A 64 -7.18 -6.76 3.46
C LEU A 64 -7.17 -7.59 2.18
N LEU A 65 -6.46 -8.73 2.18
CA LEU A 65 -6.41 -9.64 1.06
C LEU A 65 -7.77 -10.30 0.77
N GLN A 66 -8.57 -10.58 1.80
CA GLN A 66 -9.92 -11.13 1.62
C GLN A 66 -10.89 -10.11 1.01
N LYS A 67 -10.86 -8.86 1.47
CA LYS A 67 -11.81 -7.83 1.02
C LYS A 67 -11.66 -7.54 -0.49
N ASN A 68 -10.42 -7.58 -1.00
CA ASN A 68 -10.16 -7.40 -2.44
C ASN A 68 -10.51 -8.61 -3.32
N ARG A 69 -10.80 -9.80 -2.75
CA ARG A 69 -11.36 -10.92 -3.55
C ARG A 69 -12.81 -10.71 -3.97
N GLY A 70 -13.54 -9.79 -3.31
CA GLY A 70 -14.93 -9.46 -3.66
C GLY A 70 -15.09 -8.45 -4.80
N ALA A 71 -13.99 -7.85 -5.29
CA ALA A 71 -13.99 -6.89 -6.40
C ALA A 71 -13.63 -7.54 -7.77
N ILE A 72 -13.37 -8.86 -7.78
CA ILE A 72 -13.19 -9.66 -9.00
C ILE A 72 -14.40 -10.59 -9.11
N SER A 73 -15.57 -10.03 -9.41
CA SER A 73 -16.75 -10.77 -9.88
C SER A 73 -17.45 -9.99 -10.97
#